data_AF-A0A925YHA1-F1
#
_entry.id   AF-A0A925YHA1-F1
#
_cell.length_a   1.000
_cell.length_b   1.000
_cell.length_c   1.000
_cell.angle_alpha   90.00
_cell.angle_beta   90.00
_cell.angle_gamma   90.00
#
_symmetry.space_group_name_H-M   'P 1'
#
loop_
_entity.id
_entity.type
_entity.pdbx_description
1 polymer ?
#
loop_
_entity_poly.entity_id
_entity_poly.type
_entity_poly.pdbx_seq_one_letter_code
_entity_poly.pdbx_strand_id
1 'polypeptide(L)'
;MTTTAILLRSIDYGESDRVITMLGRSTGCLGAIARGARKSQRRFGGGLGLCSVGDAALRERGGSELLTLERFDVTSSFPSFG
;
A
#
# COMPACT_ATOMS: atom_id res chain seq x y z
N MET A 1 7.49 7.49 -7.74
CA MET A 1 6.30 7.68 -8.60
C MET A 1 5.04 7.74 -7.76
N THR A 2 3.99 8.35 -8.27
CA THR A 2 2.67 8.39 -7.61
C THR A 2 1.60 7.86 -8.56
N THR A 3 0.61 7.15 -8.02
CA THR A 3 -0.56 6.70 -8.77
C THR A 3 -1.74 6.52 -7.83
N THR A 4 -2.94 6.82 -8.31
CA THR A 4 -4.16 6.34 -7.65
C THR A 4 -4.22 4.81 -7.78
N ALA A 5 -4.50 4.12 -6.68
CA ALA A 5 -4.50 2.66 -6.66
C ALA A 5 -5.58 2.12 -5.71
N ILE A 6 -6.03 0.90 -6.00
CA ILE A 6 -6.86 0.10 -5.10
C ILE A 6 -6.03 -1.03 -4.50
N LEU A 7 -6.18 -1.26 -3.19
CA LEU A 7 -5.55 -2.38 -2.50
C LEU A 7 -6.28 -3.69 -2.77
N LEU A 8 -5.55 -4.67 -3.30
CA LEU A 8 -6.06 -6.01 -3.57
C LEU A 8 -5.64 -7.03 -2.51
N ARG A 9 -4.51 -6.80 -1.85
CA ARG A 9 -3.95 -7.69 -0.82
C ARG A 9 -3.10 -6.91 0.16
N SER A 10 -3.16 -7.30 1.44
CA SER A 10 -2.27 -6.82 2.48
C SER A 10 -1.90 -7.99 3.40
N ILE A 11 -0.60 -8.26 3.53
CA ILE A 11 -0.07 -9.34 4.37
C ILE A 11 0.91 -8.74 5.36
N ASP A 12 0.81 -9.14 6.63
CA ASP A 12 1.81 -8.78 7.63
C ASP A 12 3.16 -9.44 7.29
N TYR A 13 4.23 -8.65 7.33
CA TYR A 13 5.60 -9.08 7.05
C TYR A 13 6.51 -8.65 8.19
N GLY A 14 7.05 -9.63 8.91
CA GLY A 14 7.81 -9.37 10.13
C GLY A 14 6.97 -8.67 11.22
N GLU A 15 7.64 -7.94 12.10
CA GLU A 15 6.99 -7.36 13.28
C GLU A 15 6.20 -6.08 12.99
N SER A 16 6.61 -5.31 11.98
CA SER A 16 6.10 -3.95 11.79
C SER A 16 5.69 -3.62 10.36
N ASP A 17 6.06 -4.44 9.38
CA ASP A 17 5.87 -4.14 7.96
C ASP A 17 4.66 -4.90 7.39
N ARG A 18 4.21 -4.46 6.21
CA ARG A 18 3.25 -5.19 5.39
C ARG A 18 3.75 -5.30 3.96
N VAL A 19 3.49 -6.42 3.32
CA VAL A 19 3.60 -6.55 1.85
C VAL A 19 2.20 -6.41 1.28
N ILE A 20 2.06 -5.50 0.32
CA ILE A 20 0.77 -5.18 -0.31
C ILE A 20 0.83 -5.41 -1.81
N THR A 21 -0.34 -5.74 -2.35
CA THR A 21 -0.58 -5.77 -3.80
C THR A 21 -1.66 -4.76 -4.11
N MET A 22 -1.40 -3.92 -5.10
CA MET A 22 -2.33 -2.87 -5.53
C MET A 22 -2.49 -2.89 -7.04
N LEU A 23 -3.64 -2.46 -7.52
CA LEU A 23 -3.85 -2.14 -8.93
C LEU A 23 -3.82 -0.62 -9.08
N GLY A 24 -2.74 -0.10 -9.66
CA GLY A 24 -2.57 1.32 -9.96
C GLY A 24 -3.21 1.69 -11.29
N ARG A 25 -3.85 2.86 -11.33
CA ARG A 25 -4.57 3.37 -12.51
C ARG A 25 -3.66 3.50 -13.74
N SER A 26 -2.43 3.98 -13.57
CA SER A 26 -1.48 4.21 -14.67
C SER A 26 -0.33 3.21 -14.71
N THR A 27 -0.24 2.31 -13.73
CA THR A 27 0.92 1.43 -13.53
C THR A 27 0.58 -0.05 -13.56
N GLY A 28 -0.70 -0.42 -13.63
CA GLY A 28 -1.13 -1.81 -13.56
C GLY A 28 -0.93 -2.42 -12.18
N CYS A 29 -0.79 -3.74 -12.13
CA CYS A 29 -0.64 -4.48 -10.87
C CYS A 29 0.79 -4.31 -10.31
N LEU A 30 0.89 -3.92 -9.05
CA LEU A 30 2.15 -3.61 -8.37
C LEU A 30 2.23 -4.30 -7.00
N GLY A 31 3.42 -4.80 -6.67
CA GLY A 31 3.78 -5.24 -5.33
C GLY A 31 4.61 -4.18 -4.61
N ALA A 32 4.32 -3.93 -3.33
CA ALA A 32 5.11 -3.00 -2.53
C ALA A 32 5.27 -3.46 -1.07
N ILE A 33 6.39 -3.11 -0.45
CA ILE A 33 6.60 -3.21 0.98
C ILE A 33 6.27 -1.87 1.66
N ALA A 34 5.34 -1.91 2.60
CA ALA A 34 4.94 -0.78 3.44
C ALA A 34 5.62 -0.91 4.80
N ARG A 35 6.78 -0.26 4.94
CA ARG A 35 7.58 -0.38 6.17
C ARG A 35 6.94 0.34 7.34
N GLY A 36 6.87 -0.31 8.49
CA GLY A 36 6.25 0.19 9.71
C GLY A 36 4.73 0.33 9.61
N ALA A 37 4.09 -0.26 8.59
CA ALA A 37 2.66 -0.10 8.33
C ALA A 37 1.77 -0.59 9.47
N ARG A 38 2.20 -1.60 10.24
CA ARG A 38 1.42 -2.12 11.38
C ARG A 38 1.33 -1.12 12.53
N LYS A 39 2.30 -0.21 12.66
CA LYS A 39 2.39 0.77 13.76
C LYS A 39 2.12 2.20 13.32
N SER A 40 2.12 2.48 12.02
CA SER A 40 2.08 3.86 11.50
C SER A 40 0.69 4.25 11.02
N GLN A 41 -0.04 4.98 11.85
CA GLN A 41 -1.32 5.59 11.44
C GLN A 41 -1.14 6.82 10.54
N ARG A 42 -0.07 7.60 10.76
CA ARG A 42 0.17 8.85 10.01
C ARG A 42 0.48 8.62 8.52
N ARG A 43 1.21 7.57 8.16
CA ARG A 43 1.64 7.32 6.76
C ARG A 43 0.65 6.51 5.93
N PHE A 44 -0.25 5.79 6.59
CA PHE A 44 -1.16 4.82 5.95
C PHE A 44 -2.62 4.97 6.41
N GLY A 45 -2.97 6.08 7.05
CA GLY A 45 -4.36 6.52 7.27
C GLY A 45 -5.26 5.59 8.08
N GLY A 46 -4.73 4.70 8.91
CA GLY A 46 -5.53 3.75 9.69
C GLY A 46 -5.62 2.33 9.09
N GLY A 47 -4.94 2.07 7.98
CA GLY A 47 -4.57 0.71 7.59
C GLY A 47 -4.71 0.48 6.09
N LEU A 48 -3.72 -0.20 5.55
CA LEU A 48 -3.74 -0.81 4.22
C LEU A 48 -4.80 -1.92 4.19
N GLY A 49 -6.07 -1.52 4.29
CA GLY A 49 -7.24 -2.38 4.32
C GLY A 49 -7.61 -2.84 2.93
N LEU A 50 -8.24 -4.01 2.87
CA LEU A 50 -8.68 -4.58 1.61
C LEU A 50 -9.65 -3.62 0.89
N CYS A 51 -9.51 -3.52 -0.42
CA CYS A 51 -10.32 -2.66 -1.30
C CYS A 51 -10.22 -1.15 -1.01
N SER A 52 -9.33 -0.70 -0.13
CA SER A 52 -9.10 0.74 0.05
C SER A 52 -8.56 1.37 -1.23
N VAL A 53 -9.06 2.56 -1.56
CA VAL A 53 -8.65 3.34 -2.74
C VAL A 53 -7.99 4.61 -2.27
N GLY A 54 -6.85 4.96 -2.87
CA GLY A 54 -6.10 6.15 -2.49
C GLY A 54 -4.92 6.43 -3.41
N ASP A 55 -4.22 7.52 -3.12
CA ASP A 55 -3.00 7.87 -3.83
C ASP A 55 -1.78 7.22 -3.16
N ALA A 56 -1.08 6.39 -3.93
CA ALA A 56 0.11 5.66 -3.49
C ALA A 56 1.38 6.39 -3.93
N ALA A 57 2.23 6.73 -2.97
CA ALA A 57 3.60 7.18 -3.23
C ALA A 57 4.57 6.00 -3.13
N LEU A 58 5.16 5.66 -4.27
CA LEU A 58 5.98 4.47 -4.45
C LEU A 58 7.40 4.84 -4.85
N ARG A 59 8.38 4.15 -4.27
CA ARG A 59 9.79 4.26 -4.63
C ARG A 59 10.32 2.93 -5.12
N GLU A 60 10.99 2.95 -6.25
CA GLU A 60 11.72 1.78 -6.74
C GLU A 60 12.88 1.45 -5.80
N ARG A 61 13.18 0.17 -5.68
CA ARG A 61 14.36 -0.32 -4.98
C ARG A 61 15.18 -1.11 -5.99
N GLY A 62 16.35 -0.60 -6.36
CA GLY A 62 17.21 -1.23 -7.35
C GLY A 62 17.39 -2.73 -7.08
N GLY A 63 17.09 -3.56 -8.07
CA GLY A 63 17.19 -5.01 -8.00
C GLY A 63 16.06 -5.74 -7.25
N SER A 64 14.95 -5.08 -6.90
CA SER A 64 13.80 -5.72 -6.25
C SER A 64 12.53 -5.64 -7.09
N GLU A 65 11.80 -6.75 -7.17
CA GLU A 65 10.45 -6.79 -7.75
C GLU A 65 9.42 -6.03 -6.90
N LEU A 66 9.73 -5.81 -5.62
CA LEU A 66 8.87 -5.05 -4.71
C LEU A 66 9.31 -3.59 -4.63
N LEU A 67 8.36 -2.71 -4.89
CA LEU A 67 8.48 -1.28 -4.61
C LEU A 67 8.46 -1.01 -3.10
N THR A 68 8.88 0.18 -2.67
CA THR A 68 8.61 0.67 -1.31
C THR A 68 7.42 1.59 -1.34
N LEU A 69 6.41 1.31 -0.51
CA LEU A 69 5.31 2.24 -0.27
C LEU A 69 5.74 3.24 0.81
N GLU A 70 5.90 4.49 0.41
CA GLU A 70 6.30 5.57 1.30
C GLU A 70 5.10 6.19 2.02
N ARG A 71 4.00 6.35 1.29
CA ARG A 71 2.74 6.94 1.77
C ARG A 71 1.54 6.38 0.99
N PHE A 72 0.42 6.24 1.67
CA PHE A 72 -0.86 5.94 1.04
C PHE A 72 -1.95 6.83 1.65
N ASP A 73 -2.46 7.76 0.84
CA ASP A 73 -3.52 8.69 1.24
C ASP A 73 -4.87 8.14 0.79
N VAL A 74 -5.62 7.58 1.75
CA VAL A 74 -6.91 6.93 1.48
C VAL A 74 -7.95 7.97 1.08
N THR A 75 -8.55 7.80 -0.10
CA THR A 75 -9.68 8.60 -0.59
C THR A 75 -11.01 7.89 -0.36
N SER A 76 -11.03 6.57 -0.35
CA SER A 76 -12.22 5.77 -0.06
C SER A 76 -11.83 4.48 0.66
N SER A 77 -12.56 4.13 1.71
CA SER A 77 -12.40 2.90 2.46
C SER A 77 -13.73 2.15 2.56
N PHE A 78 -13.66 0.83 2.63
CA PHE A 78 -14.83 -0.03 2.71
C PHE A 78 -14.68 -0.96 3.93
N PRO A 79 -15.11 -0.52 5.13
CA PRO A 79 -14.88 -1.25 6.38
C PRO A 79 -15.50 -2.65 6.41
N SER A 80 -16.51 -2.91 5.57
CA SER A 80 -17.16 -4.22 5.47
C SER A 80 -16.28 -5.33 4.87
N PHE A 81 -15.11 -4.98 4.32
CA PHE A 81 -14.20 -5.91 3.64
C PHE A 81 -12.90 -6.18 4.42
N GLY A 82 -12.71 -5.64 5.63
CA GLY A 82 -11.43 -5.68 6.36
C GLY A 82 -11.57 -6.02 7.83
#